data_AF-A0A7S2SXI9-F1
#
_entry.id   AF-A0A7S2SXI9-F1
#
_cell.length_a   1.000
_cell.length_b   1.000
_cell.length_c   1.000
_cell.angle_alpha   90.00
_cell.angle_beta   90.00
_cell.angle_gamma   90.00
#
_symmetry.space_group_name_H-M   'P 1'
#
loop_
_entity.id
_entity.type
_entity.pdbx_description
1 polymer ?
#
loop_
_entity_poly.entity_id
_entity_poly.type
_entity_poly.pdbx_seq_one_letter_code
_entity_poly.pdbx_strand_id
1 'polypeptide(L)'
;PAWGGELEHEVLRVKPGPGSDYQDAAFFHRPSKTLLVCDAVFAVTENPPPILESDPEYVRALLFHARDSAEEVPRDTQENRRKGWRRIILYANFFIPGAAKADLGLKPIAEALKQPGFPLGWGGWLPFEWRDTELKDFEQFSQGGRPNILPIIQIILARDPAAVFAWLDRMSAKGWDFQSVVPAHLDAPLDIGLKEFAATFDFAFGDKKNEVRSCDEDVEFLRKAEEGALNFSVYKTPYGTLSGKTGPCQLRA
;
A
#
# COMPACT_ATOMS: atom_id res chain seq x y z
N PRO A 1 -20.33 26.25 6.01
CA PRO A 1 -20.94 24.91 6.21
C PRO A 1 -21.11 24.62 7.70
N ALA A 2 -22.07 23.76 8.09
CA ALA A 2 -22.29 23.40 9.49
C ALA A 2 -21.03 22.82 10.17
N TRP A 3 -20.17 22.16 9.40
CA TRP A 3 -18.89 21.57 9.83
C TRP A 3 -17.69 22.54 9.85
N GLY A 4 -17.86 23.79 9.42
CA GLY A 4 -16.75 24.70 9.05
C GLY A 4 -15.75 25.05 10.15
N GLY A 5 -16.09 24.80 11.42
CA GLY A 5 -15.20 24.99 12.58
C GLY A 5 -15.03 23.76 13.46
N GLU A 6 -15.58 22.60 13.07
CA GLU A 6 -15.55 21.38 13.89
C GLU A 6 -14.34 20.48 13.60
N LEU A 7 -13.74 20.64 12.42
CA LEU A 7 -12.56 19.91 11.99
C LEU A 7 -11.35 20.83 12.01
N GLU A 8 -10.46 20.60 12.96
CA GLU A 8 -9.10 21.14 12.85
C GLU A 8 -8.37 20.39 11.74
N HIS A 9 -7.46 21.04 11.05
CA HIS A 9 -6.67 20.38 10.02
C HIS A 9 -5.19 20.74 10.08
N GLU A 10 -4.39 19.84 9.53
CA GLU A 10 -2.96 20.00 9.29
C GLU A 10 -2.62 19.37 7.94
N VAL A 11 -1.83 20.08 7.14
CA VAL A 11 -1.41 19.61 5.82
C VAL A 11 0.08 19.28 5.86
N LEU A 12 0.40 18.03 5.55
CA LEU A 12 1.75 17.63 5.19
C LEU A 12 2.03 18.12 3.79
N ARG A 13 3.17 18.77 3.57
CA ARG A 13 3.64 19.11 2.23
C ARG A 13 5.08 18.65 2.10
N VAL A 14 5.33 17.80 1.11
CA VAL A 14 6.67 17.33 0.75
C VAL A 14 6.90 17.71 -0.69
N LYS A 15 8.10 18.23 -0.98
CA LYS A 15 8.50 18.57 -2.34
C LYS A 15 9.42 17.48 -2.89
N PRO A 16 8.88 16.44 -3.56
CA PRO A 16 9.70 15.33 -4.03
C PRO A 16 10.63 15.74 -5.17
N GLY A 17 10.39 16.85 -5.87
CA GLY A 17 11.27 17.29 -6.95
C GLY A 17 10.88 18.64 -7.55
N PRO A 18 11.60 19.08 -8.60
CA PRO A 18 11.28 20.31 -9.32
C PRO A 18 9.87 20.22 -9.94
N GLY A 19 8.99 21.17 -9.58
CA GLY A 19 7.63 21.23 -10.13
C GLY A 19 6.67 20.15 -9.63
N SER A 20 7.04 19.39 -8.60
CA SER A 20 6.19 18.37 -7.98
C SER A 20 6.00 18.66 -6.50
N ASP A 21 4.76 18.51 -6.02
CA ASP A 21 4.35 18.65 -4.63
C ASP A 21 3.48 17.45 -4.26
N TYR A 22 3.80 16.83 -3.13
CA TYR A 22 2.91 15.90 -2.44
C TYR A 22 2.26 16.62 -1.28
N GLN A 23 0.96 16.41 -1.10
CA GLN A 23 0.22 16.94 0.02
C GLN A 23 -0.69 15.87 0.61
N ASP A 24 -0.75 15.85 1.94
CA ASP A 24 -1.71 15.03 2.68
C ASP A 24 -2.41 15.89 3.72
N ALA A 25 -3.73 15.74 3.82
CA ALA A 25 -4.53 16.48 4.78
C ALA A 25 -5.00 15.54 5.89
N ALA A 26 -4.68 15.91 7.13
CA ALA A 26 -5.27 15.30 8.31
C ALA A 26 -6.33 16.24 8.89
N PHE A 27 -7.48 15.68 9.24
CA PHE A 27 -8.59 16.40 9.85
C PHE A 27 -8.91 15.76 11.20
N PHE A 28 -8.86 16.54 12.27
CA PHE A 28 -9.16 16.08 13.62
C PHE A 28 -10.54 16.57 14.07
N HIS A 29 -11.42 15.61 14.35
CA HIS A 29 -12.71 15.85 14.97
C HIS A 29 -12.60 15.65 16.48
N ARG A 30 -12.47 16.75 17.23
CA ARG A 30 -12.28 16.74 18.69
C ARG A 30 -13.36 15.95 19.45
N PRO A 31 -14.67 16.15 19.19
CA PRO A 31 -15.71 15.48 19.97
C PRO A 31 -15.66 13.95 19.92
N SER A 32 -15.37 13.37 18.75
CA SER A 32 -15.25 11.91 18.59
C SER A 32 -13.84 11.37 18.79
N LYS A 33 -12.86 12.26 19.00
CA LYS A 33 -11.43 11.93 19.04
C LYS A 33 -10.97 11.14 17.81
N THR A 34 -11.46 11.53 16.63
CA THR A 34 -11.17 10.83 15.37
C THR A 34 -10.30 11.68 14.47
N LEU A 35 -9.21 11.10 13.98
CA LEU A 35 -8.38 11.65 12.91
C LEU A 35 -8.83 11.04 11.58
N LEU A 36 -9.17 11.86 10.60
CA LEU A 36 -9.30 11.47 9.20
C LEU A 36 -7.97 11.78 8.52
N VAL A 37 -7.38 10.83 7.79
CA VAL A 37 -6.13 11.03 7.04
C VAL A 37 -6.29 10.49 5.63
N CYS A 38 -5.69 11.13 4.62
CA CYS A 38 -5.83 10.71 3.24
C CYS A 38 -4.88 9.54 2.91
N ASP A 39 -3.69 9.83 2.38
CA ASP A 39 -2.83 8.86 1.69
C ASP A 39 -1.62 8.42 2.54
N ALA A 40 -1.33 9.12 3.63
CA ALA A 40 -0.11 8.97 4.40
C ALA A 40 -0.11 7.71 5.27
N VAL A 41 -1.29 7.18 5.60
CA VAL A 41 -1.44 5.96 6.40
C VAL A 41 -2.50 5.06 5.76
N PHE A 42 -2.22 3.77 5.76
CA PHE A 42 -3.18 2.73 5.43
C PHE A 42 -3.03 1.56 6.42
N ALA A 43 -4.01 0.66 6.44
CA ALA A 43 -3.92 -0.62 7.11
C ALA A 43 -4.66 -1.68 6.29
N VAL A 44 -4.24 -2.93 6.39
CA VAL A 44 -4.89 -4.02 5.66
C VAL A 44 -4.86 -5.31 6.47
N THR A 45 -5.98 -6.03 6.49
CA THR A 45 -6.20 -7.33 7.13
C THR A 45 -6.37 -8.41 6.08
N GLU A 46 -6.34 -9.67 6.52
CA GLU A 46 -6.49 -10.84 5.64
C GLU A 46 -7.86 -10.91 4.92
N ASN A 47 -8.85 -10.18 5.41
CA ASN A 47 -10.21 -10.23 4.88
C ASN A 47 -10.42 -9.11 3.86
N PRO A 48 -10.97 -9.41 2.67
CA PRO A 48 -11.44 -8.36 1.78
C PRO A 48 -12.53 -7.53 2.48
N PRO A 49 -12.64 -6.23 2.20
CA PRO A 49 -13.76 -5.42 2.70
C PRO A 49 -15.11 -6.01 2.29
N PRO A 50 -16.18 -5.88 3.11
CA PRO A 50 -17.48 -6.51 2.84
C PRO A 50 -18.09 -6.18 1.47
N ILE A 51 -17.79 -5.01 0.91
CA ILE A 51 -18.24 -4.64 -0.43
C ILE A 51 -17.65 -5.56 -1.51
N LEU A 52 -16.40 -6.00 -1.36
CA LEU A 52 -15.75 -6.91 -2.31
C LEU A 52 -16.30 -8.34 -2.23
N GLU A 53 -17.00 -8.68 -1.15
CA GLU A 53 -17.56 -10.01 -0.92
C GLU A 53 -19.07 -10.11 -1.20
N SER A 54 -19.75 -8.96 -1.30
CA SER A 54 -21.21 -8.88 -1.45
C SER A 54 -21.69 -8.70 -2.89
N ASP A 55 -20.87 -8.10 -3.77
CA ASP A 55 -21.19 -7.95 -5.19
C ASP A 55 -20.56 -9.07 -6.03
N PRO A 56 -21.32 -9.80 -6.86
CA PRO A 56 -20.79 -10.84 -7.75
C PRO A 56 -19.64 -10.38 -8.66
N GLU A 57 -19.66 -9.12 -9.10
CA GLU A 57 -18.60 -8.57 -9.95
C GLU A 57 -17.28 -8.39 -9.19
N TYR A 58 -17.34 -7.95 -7.93
CA TYR A 58 -16.13 -7.84 -7.10
C TYR A 58 -15.63 -9.21 -6.64
N VAL A 59 -16.53 -10.16 -6.34
CA VAL A 59 -16.15 -11.55 -6.08
C VAL A 59 -15.45 -12.15 -7.30
N ARG A 60 -15.95 -11.88 -8.51
CA ARG A 60 -15.30 -12.29 -9.76
C ARG A 60 -13.88 -11.74 -9.87
N ALA A 61 -13.64 -10.49 -9.47
CA ALA A 61 -12.30 -9.90 -9.41
C ALA A 61 -11.39 -10.62 -8.39
N LEU A 62 -11.89 -10.93 -7.18
CA LEU A 62 -11.13 -11.71 -6.20
C LEU A 62 -10.73 -13.08 -6.78
N LEU A 63 -11.66 -13.80 -7.39
CA LEU A 63 -11.38 -15.11 -8.01
C LEU A 63 -10.44 -15.00 -9.21
N PHE A 64 -10.52 -13.93 -9.99
CA PHE A 64 -9.59 -13.67 -11.10
C PHE A 64 -8.15 -13.57 -10.60
N HIS A 65 -7.92 -12.88 -9.49
CA HIS A 65 -6.60 -12.73 -8.89
C HIS A 65 -6.14 -13.97 -8.10
N ALA A 66 -7.04 -14.86 -7.71
CA ALA A 66 -6.71 -16.10 -6.99
C ALA A 66 -6.10 -17.22 -7.87
N ARG A 67 -6.13 -17.06 -9.19
CA ARG A 67 -5.66 -18.04 -10.18
C ARG A 67 -4.15 -18.28 -10.16
N ASP A 68 -3.74 -19.54 -10.22
CA ASP A 68 -2.36 -19.99 -10.42
C ASP A 68 -2.03 -20.22 -11.91
N SER A 69 -3.04 -20.39 -12.76
CA SER A 69 -2.88 -20.48 -14.22
C SER A 69 -3.94 -19.69 -14.99
N ALA A 70 -3.67 -19.42 -16.26
CA ALA A 70 -4.55 -18.61 -17.11
C ALA A 70 -5.95 -19.24 -17.30
N GLU A 71 -6.01 -20.58 -17.36
CA GLU A 71 -7.22 -21.34 -17.60
C GLU A 71 -7.99 -21.70 -16.31
N GLU A 72 -7.39 -21.47 -15.14
CA GLU A 72 -8.01 -21.85 -13.87
C GLU A 72 -9.25 -21.01 -13.58
N VAL A 73 -10.34 -21.67 -13.15
CA VAL A 73 -11.50 -21.00 -12.56
C VAL A 73 -11.61 -21.47 -11.11
N PRO A 74 -11.04 -20.72 -10.14
CA PRO A 74 -11.03 -21.13 -8.75
C PRO A 74 -12.45 -21.28 -8.21
N ARG A 75 -12.68 -22.29 -7.37
CA ARG A 75 -13.97 -22.43 -6.66
C ARG A 75 -14.21 -21.20 -5.78
N ASP A 76 -15.45 -20.73 -5.73
CA ASP A 76 -15.81 -19.64 -4.83
C ASP A 76 -15.81 -20.12 -3.37
N THR A 77 -14.70 -19.88 -2.68
CA THR A 77 -14.50 -20.19 -1.26
C THR A 77 -13.88 -18.97 -0.57
N GLN A 78 -14.06 -18.85 0.75
CA GLN A 78 -13.42 -17.79 1.53
C GLN A 78 -11.90 -17.80 1.36
N GLU A 79 -11.30 -18.99 1.30
CA GLU A 79 -9.86 -19.17 1.09
C GLU A 79 -9.39 -18.57 -0.24
N ASN A 80 -10.10 -18.86 -1.34
CA ASN A 80 -9.76 -18.32 -2.66
C ASN A 80 -10.03 -16.81 -2.75
N ARG A 81 -11.10 -16.31 -2.10
CA ARG A 81 -11.35 -14.86 -1.99
C ARG A 81 -10.21 -14.15 -1.27
N ARG A 82 -9.76 -14.69 -0.14
CA ARG A 82 -8.59 -14.17 0.60
C ARG A 82 -7.32 -14.24 -0.24
N LYS A 83 -7.08 -15.34 -0.96
CA LYS A 83 -5.93 -15.47 -1.88
C LYS A 83 -5.94 -14.39 -2.96
N GLY A 84 -7.08 -14.16 -3.59
CA GLY A 84 -7.27 -13.06 -4.54
C GLY A 84 -7.00 -11.71 -3.92
N TRP A 85 -7.52 -11.47 -2.72
CA TRP A 85 -7.34 -10.22 -1.97
C TRP A 85 -5.87 -9.94 -1.66
N ARG A 86 -5.14 -10.90 -1.10
CA ARG A 86 -3.72 -10.74 -0.79
C ARG A 86 -2.91 -10.39 -2.03
N ARG A 87 -3.19 -11.04 -3.17
CA ARG A 87 -2.55 -10.77 -4.45
C ARG A 87 -2.89 -9.39 -5.01
N ILE A 88 -4.14 -8.93 -4.88
CA ILE A 88 -4.53 -7.55 -5.21
C ILE A 88 -3.75 -6.56 -4.36
N ILE A 89 -3.64 -6.81 -3.05
CA ILE A 89 -2.92 -5.93 -2.13
C ILE A 89 -1.44 -5.86 -2.46
N LEU A 90 -0.78 -6.99 -2.65
CA LEU A 90 0.64 -7.01 -3.04
C LEU A 90 0.85 -6.31 -4.39
N TYR A 91 0.02 -6.61 -5.39
CA TYR A 91 0.09 -5.97 -6.70
C TYR A 91 -0.11 -4.45 -6.62
N ALA A 92 -1.16 -3.97 -5.96
CA ALA A 92 -1.48 -2.54 -5.87
C ALA A 92 -0.41 -1.72 -5.13
N ASN A 93 0.35 -2.35 -4.23
CA ASN A 93 1.35 -1.68 -3.39
C ASN A 93 2.78 -1.76 -3.95
N PHE A 94 3.09 -2.80 -4.71
CA PHE A 94 4.45 -3.07 -5.19
C PHE A 94 4.57 -3.06 -6.73
N PHE A 95 3.45 -3.11 -7.45
CA PHE A 95 3.30 -3.37 -8.89
C PHE A 95 3.83 -4.74 -9.34
N ILE A 96 5.05 -5.09 -8.96
CA ILE A 96 5.66 -6.41 -9.16
C ILE A 96 6.26 -6.84 -7.81
N PRO A 97 5.47 -7.45 -6.91
CA PRO A 97 5.96 -7.93 -5.62
C PRO A 97 6.95 -9.10 -5.78
N GLY A 98 7.71 -9.41 -4.73
CA GLY A 98 8.67 -10.51 -4.69
C GLY A 98 8.01 -11.88 -4.85
N ALA A 99 6.74 -12.02 -4.45
CA ALA A 99 5.93 -13.20 -4.74
C ALA A 99 5.48 -13.34 -6.20
N ALA A 100 5.66 -12.32 -7.06
CA ALA A 100 5.19 -12.35 -8.43
C ALA A 100 6.34 -12.28 -9.43
N LYS A 101 6.14 -12.91 -10.59
CA LYS A 101 6.94 -12.72 -11.78
C LYS A 101 6.01 -12.25 -12.90
N ALA A 102 6.24 -11.04 -13.38
CA ALA A 102 5.43 -10.47 -14.45
C ALA A 102 5.86 -11.01 -15.82
N ASP A 103 4.89 -11.41 -16.65
CA ASP A 103 5.05 -11.60 -18.10
C ASP A 103 4.15 -10.61 -18.83
N LEU A 104 4.73 -9.47 -19.21
CA LEU A 104 4.08 -8.40 -19.96
C LEU A 104 4.31 -8.53 -21.49
N GLY A 105 4.75 -9.70 -21.95
CA GLY A 105 4.99 -9.96 -23.36
C GLY A 105 3.70 -10.02 -24.20
N LEU A 106 3.87 -10.06 -25.52
CA LEU A 106 2.75 -10.20 -26.46
C LEU A 106 2.06 -11.56 -26.39
N LYS A 107 2.76 -12.60 -25.91
CA LYS A 107 2.25 -13.98 -25.88
C LYS A 107 1.05 -14.14 -24.94
N PRO A 108 1.11 -13.74 -23.64
CA PRO A 108 -0.08 -13.80 -22.77
C PRO A 108 -1.30 -13.06 -23.31
N ILE A 109 -1.07 -11.91 -23.98
CA ILE A 109 -2.15 -11.14 -24.60
C ILE A 109 -2.75 -11.92 -25.79
N ALA A 110 -1.92 -12.48 -26.65
CA ALA A 110 -2.37 -13.27 -27.80
C ALA A 110 -3.14 -14.54 -27.36
N GLU A 111 -2.74 -15.19 -26.28
CA GLU A 111 -3.50 -16.32 -25.71
C GLU A 111 -4.85 -15.86 -25.15
N ALA A 112 -4.91 -14.71 -24.49
CA ALA A 112 -6.16 -14.18 -23.95
C ALA A 112 -7.19 -13.87 -25.03
N LEU A 113 -6.77 -13.33 -26.17
CA LEU A 113 -7.64 -13.06 -27.32
C LEU A 113 -8.29 -14.32 -27.90
N LYS A 114 -7.73 -15.51 -27.64
CA LYS A 114 -8.32 -16.80 -28.06
C LYS A 114 -9.43 -17.29 -27.15
N GLN A 115 -9.63 -16.70 -25.97
CA GLN A 115 -10.61 -17.16 -24.97
C GLN A 115 -11.65 -16.09 -24.58
N PRO A 116 -12.35 -15.44 -25.53
CA PRO A 116 -13.24 -14.30 -25.23
C PRO A 116 -14.39 -14.62 -24.26
N GLY A 117 -14.73 -15.90 -24.07
CA GLY A 117 -15.77 -16.37 -23.14
C GLY A 117 -15.25 -16.80 -21.76
N PHE A 118 -14.01 -16.48 -21.38
CA PHE A 118 -13.47 -16.88 -20.08
C PHE A 118 -14.33 -16.35 -18.92
N PRO A 119 -14.79 -17.21 -17.98
CA PRO A 119 -15.80 -16.83 -16.98
C PRO A 119 -15.41 -15.67 -16.05
N LEU A 120 -14.11 -15.46 -15.81
CA LEU A 120 -13.62 -14.39 -14.95
C LEU A 120 -13.20 -13.13 -15.73
N GLY A 121 -13.45 -13.08 -17.04
CA GLY A 121 -13.18 -11.93 -17.91
C GLY A 121 -11.77 -11.87 -18.48
N TRP A 122 -11.47 -10.79 -19.22
CA TRP A 122 -10.16 -10.50 -19.82
C TRP A 122 -9.56 -11.61 -20.69
N GLY A 123 -10.40 -12.49 -21.23
CA GLY A 123 -9.94 -13.63 -22.01
C GLY A 123 -9.04 -14.60 -21.22
N GLY A 124 -9.10 -14.59 -19.89
CA GLY A 124 -8.19 -15.39 -19.07
C GLY A 124 -6.78 -14.80 -18.96
N TRP A 125 -6.54 -13.57 -19.46
CA TRP A 125 -5.25 -12.90 -19.32
C TRP A 125 -4.76 -12.95 -17.87
N LEU A 126 -3.53 -13.42 -17.67
CA LEU A 126 -2.89 -13.52 -16.37
C LEU A 126 -1.43 -13.06 -16.54
N PRO A 127 -1.12 -11.79 -16.26
CA PRO A 127 0.23 -11.25 -16.46
C PRO A 127 1.23 -11.61 -15.36
N PHE A 128 0.83 -12.44 -14.38
CA PHE A 128 1.65 -12.78 -13.22
C PHE A 128 1.67 -14.28 -12.97
N GLU A 129 2.88 -14.82 -12.84
CA GLU A 129 3.14 -16.11 -12.21
C GLU A 129 3.42 -15.85 -10.72
N TRP A 130 2.63 -16.46 -9.83
CA TRP A 130 2.75 -16.27 -8.38
C TRP A 130 3.52 -17.42 -7.74
N ARG A 131 4.37 -17.09 -6.76
CA ARG A 131 5.15 -18.03 -5.95
C ARG A 131 4.41 -18.36 -4.66
N ASP A 132 4.80 -19.47 -4.02
CA ASP A 132 4.24 -19.93 -2.74
C ASP A 132 4.57 -19.01 -1.55
N THR A 133 5.41 -17.99 -1.74
CA THR A 133 5.73 -16.98 -0.71
C THR A 133 4.65 -15.91 -0.53
N GLU A 134 3.66 -15.84 -1.42
CA GLU A 134 2.59 -14.83 -1.45
C GLU A 134 1.96 -14.58 -0.07
N LEU A 135 1.55 -15.63 0.65
CA LEU A 135 0.94 -15.50 1.97
C LEU A 135 1.90 -14.84 2.98
N LYS A 136 3.17 -15.25 2.98
CA LYS A 136 4.18 -14.74 3.91
C LYS A 136 4.52 -13.28 3.61
N ASP A 137 4.63 -12.93 2.33
CA ASP A 137 4.89 -11.55 1.91
C ASP A 137 3.71 -10.65 2.30
N PHE A 138 2.48 -11.14 2.14
CA PHE A 138 1.28 -10.45 2.61
C PHE A 138 1.23 -10.32 4.14
N GLU A 139 1.56 -11.36 4.91
CA GLU A 139 1.58 -11.30 6.38
C GLU A 139 2.63 -10.31 6.89
N GLN A 140 3.80 -10.29 6.27
CA GLN A 140 4.87 -9.32 6.57
C GLN A 140 4.42 -7.90 6.26
N PHE A 141 3.72 -7.70 5.14
CA PHE A 141 3.23 -6.39 4.72
C PHE A 141 2.04 -5.90 5.56
N SER A 142 1.07 -6.76 5.85
CA SER A 142 -0.17 -6.43 6.56
C SER A 142 0.01 -6.32 8.07
N GLN A 143 0.85 -7.19 8.64
CA GLN A 143 1.00 -7.40 10.08
C GLN A 143 -0.34 -7.43 10.83
N GLY A 144 -1.35 -8.07 10.24
CA GLY A 144 -2.68 -8.20 10.83
C GLY A 144 -3.43 -6.88 11.00
N GLY A 145 -3.27 -5.92 10.09
CA GLY A 145 -3.95 -4.63 10.15
C GLY A 145 -3.19 -3.55 10.90
N ARG A 146 -1.89 -3.74 11.17
CA ARG A 146 -1.09 -2.65 11.75
C ARG A 146 -0.93 -1.51 10.75
N PRO A 147 -1.10 -0.24 11.18
CA PRO A 147 -0.95 0.91 10.30
C PRO A 147 0.45 0.95 9.66
N ASN A 148 0.52 1.47 8.44
CA ASN A 148 1.76 1.61 7.67
C ASN A 148 1.64 2.72 6.63
N ILE A 149 2.78 3.09 6.05
CA ILE A 149 2.86 3.98 4.90
C ILE A 149 2.94 3.12 3.63
N LEU A 150 2.19 3.50 2.60
CA LEU A 150 2.30 2.86 1.29
C LEU A 150 3.75 3.01 0.78
N PRO A 151 4.43 1.95 0.31
CA PRO A 151 5.84 2.03 -0.10
C PRO A 151 6.12 3.14 -1.15
N ILE A 152 5.20 3.36 -2.09
CA ILE A 152 5.28 4.45 -3.08
C ILE A 152 5.21 5.84 -2.43
N ILE A 153 4.42 6.00 -1.37
CA ILE A 153 4.33 7.24 -0.60
C ILE A 153 5.58 7.42 0.25
N GLN A 154 6.12 6.36 0.85
CA GLN A 154 7.37 6.45 1.62
C GLN A 154 8.55 6.93 0.75
N ILE A 155 8.65 6.47 -0.51
CA ILE A 155 9.61 7.01 -1.47
C ILE A 155 9.52 8.54 -1.54
N ILE A 156 8.31 9.09 -1.63
CA ILE A 156 8.08 10.55 -1.67
C ILE A 156 8.47 11.21 -0.35
N LEU A 157 7.93 10.72 0.77
CA LEU A 157 8.11 11.33 2.10
C LEU A 157 9.56 11.30 2.57
N ALA A 158 10.33 10.27 2.21
CA ALA A 158 11.74 10.13 2.53
C ALA A 158 12.64 11.22 1.91
N ARG A 159 12.13 12.06 1.00
CA ARG A 159 12.86 13.20 0.41
C ARG A 159 12.89 14.43 1.29
N ASP A 160 11.87 14.62 2.12
CA ASP A 160 11.81 15.71 3.10
C ASP A 160 11.29 15.18 4.45
N PRO A 161 12.11 14.37 5.15
CA PRO A 161 11.72 13.81 6.45
C PRO A 161 11.52 14.91 7.51
N ALA A 162 12.14 16.08 7.33
CA ALA A 162 11.94 17.23 8.22
C ALA A 162 10.50 17.78 8.11
N ALA A 163 9.92 17.82 6.91
CA ALA A 163 8.52 18.20 6.73
C ALA A 163 7.55 17.21 7.39
N VAL A 164 7.85 15.90 7.31
CA VAL A 164 7.07 14.84 7.99
C VAL A 164 7.12 15.03 9.50
N PHE A 165 8.32 15.19 10.07
CA PHE A 165 8.50 15.46 11.49
C PHE A 165 7.75 16.72 11.94
N ALA A 166 7.90 17.82 11.20
CA ALA A 166 7.24 19.08 11.54
C ALA A 166 5.72 18.98 11.49
N TRP A 167 5.15 18.15 10.60
CA TRP A 167 3.71 17.91 10.54
C TRP A 167 3.19 17.17 11.79
N LEU A 168 3.89 16.11 12.22
CA LEU A 168 3.57 15.39 13.46
C LEU A 168 3.75 16.28 14.70
N ASP A 169 4.81 17.08 14.74
CA ASP A 169 5.07 18.03 15.82
C ASP A 169 3.95 19.09 15.93
N ARG A 170 3.45 19.60 14.80
CA ARG A 170 2.30 20.54 14.80
C ARG A 170 1.03 19.91 15.35
N MET A 171 0.72 18.65 15.01
CA MET A 171 -0.44 17.95 15.60
C MET A 171 -0.28 17.83 17.13
N SER A 172 0.91 17.43 17.57
CA SER A 172 1.24 17.31 19.00
C SER A 172 1.11 18.66 19.72
N ALA A 173 1.68 19.73 19.15
CA ALA A 173 1.64 21.08 19.71
C ALA A 173 0.21 21.65 19.80
N LYS A 174 -0.69 21.26 18.89
CA LYS A 174 -2.13 21.59 18.95
C LYS A 174 -2.92 20.77 19.97
N GLY A 175 -2.28 19.82 20.65
CA GLY A 175 -2.94 18.93 21.59
C GLY A 175 -4.00 18.05 20.90
N TRP A 176 -3.65 17.47 19.74
CA TRP A 176 -4.51 16.49 19.08
C TRP A 176 -4.44 15.16 19.82
N ASP A 177 -5.50 14.83 20.56
CA ASP A 177 -5.63 13.65 21.42
C ASP A 177 -6.58 12.60 20.81
N PHE A 178 -6.46 12.35 19.50
CA PHE A 178 -7.25 11.32 18.83
C PHE A 178 -6.96 9.94 19.42
N GLN A 179 -8.00 9.10 19.41
CA GLN A 179 -7.98 7.70 19.84
C GLN A 179 -8.42 6.76 18.71
N SER A 180 -8.85 7.33 17.59
CA SER A 180 -9.23 6.58 16.40
C SER A 180 -8.72 7.29 15.15
N VAL A 181 -8.21 6.53 14.19
CA VAL A 181 -7.77 7.02 12.89
C VAL A 181 -8.58 6.34 11.79
N VAL A 182 -9.12 7.13 10.87
CA VAL A 182 -9.82 6.69 9.66
C VAL A 182 -8.94 7.07 8.47
N PRO A 183 -8.12 6.14 7.95
CA PRO A 183 -7.43 6.36 6.69
C PRO A 183 -8.43 6.37 5.52
N ALA A 184 -8.08 7.05 4.43
CA ALA A 184 -8.86 6.96 3.19
C ALA A 184 -8.67 5.62 2.46
N HIS A 185 -7.64 4.85 2.85
CA HIS A 185 -7.29 3.58 2.21
C HIS A 185 -7.49 2.39 3.14
N LEU A 186 -8.29 1.43 2.68
CA LEU A 186 -8.46 0.08 3.21
C LEU A 186 -9.08 0.04 4.62
N ASP A 187 -8.44 -0.62 5.59
CA ASP A 187 -9.07 -0.88 6.89
C ASP A 187 -9.24 0.39 7.72
N ALA A 188 -10.47 0.59 8.19
CA ALA A 188 -10.86 1.69 9.05
C ALA A 188 -12.12 1.31 9.85
N PRO A 189 -12.33 1.89 11.04
CA PRO A 189 -11.39 2.73 11.80
C PRO A 189 -10.26 1.91 12.43
N LEU A 190 -9.15 2.59 12.75
CA LEU A 190 -8.01 2.07 13.48
C LEU A 190 -8.06 2.58 14.92
N ASP A 191 -7.93 1.68 15.90
CA ASP A 191 -7.89 2.01 17.33
C ASP A 191 -6.46 2.37 17.76
N ILE A 192 -6.03 3.57 17.35
CA ILE A 192 -4.66 4.07 17.56
C ILE A 192 -4.68 5.55 17.95
N GLY A 193 -3.73 5.95 18.80
CA GLY A 193 -3.52 7.35 19.18
C GLY A 193 -2.36 8.01 18.43
N LEU A 194 -2.06 9.25 18.81
CA LEU A 194 -0.99 10.04 18.20
C LEU A 194 0.38 9.35 18.22
N LYS A 195 0.69 8.61 19.29
CA LYS A 195 1.97 7.90 19.42
C LYS A 195 2.10 6.78 18.40
N GLU A 196 1.10 5.91 18.31
CA GLU A 196 1.06 4.80 17.36
C GLU A 196 0.98 5.31 15.91
N PHE A 197 0.22 6.40 15.67
CA PHE A 197 0.19 7.07 14.37
C PHE A 197 1.57 7.60 13.98
N ALA A 198 2.23 8.34 14.88
CA ALA A 198 3.58 8.86 14.63
C ALA A 198 4.59 7.73 14.36
N ALA A 199 4.46 6.59 15.04
CA ALA A 199 5.34 5.43 14.86
C ALA A 199 5.33 4.86 13.42
N THR A 200 4.26 5.09 12.65
CA THR A 200 4.23 4.72 11.21
C THR A 200 5.25 5.51 10.38
N PHE A 201 5.65 6.69 10.86
CA PHE A 201 6.61 7.59 10.23
C PHE A 201 8.00 7.54 10.88
N ASP A 202 8.32 6.49 11.65
CA ASP A 202 9.60 6.36 12.37
C ASP A 202 10.84 6.55 11.45
N PHE A 203 10.73 6.26 10.15
CA PHE A 203 11.80 6.51 9.19
C PHE A 203 12.26 8.00 9.16
N ALA A 204 11.37 8.94 9.49
CA ALA A 204 11.62 10.37 9.45
C ALA A 204 12.43 10.90 10.65
N PHE A 205 12.45 10.18 11.78
CA PHE A 205 13.09 10.66 13.01
C PHE A 205 13.88 9.61 13.81
N GLY A 206 13.58 8.32 13.63
CA GLY A 206 14.27 7.20 14.27
C GLY A 206 15.60 6.85 13.61
N ASP A 207 15.69 5.66 13.01
CA ASP A 207 16.93 5.14 12.40
C ASP A 207 17.41 5.91 11.16
N LYS A 208 16.58 6.84 10.64
CA LYS A 208 16.88 7.67 9.47
C LYS A 208 17.31 6.84 8.26
N LYS A 209 16.53 5.79 7.99
CA LYS A 209 16.67 4.88 6.86
C LYS A 209 15.39 4.87 6.05
N ASN A 210 15.49 4.84 4.72
CA ASN A 210 14.34 4.63 3.85
C ASN A 210 13.96 3.14 3.78
N GLU A 211 13.71 2.54 4.94
CA GLU A 211 13.43 1.10 5.08
C GLU A 211 11.94 0.88 5.39
N VAL A 212 11.28 -0.02 4.65
CA VAL A 212 9.90 -0.47 4.93
C VAL A 212 9.90 -1.80 5.67
N ARG A 213 8.76 -2.14 6.26
CA ARG A 213 8.58 -3.46 6.90
C ARG A 213 8.49 -4.63 5.91
N SER A 214 8.16 -4.38 4.64
CA SER A 214 8.06 -5.41 3.60
C SER A 214 9.40 -6.08 3.30
N CYS A 215 9.37 -7.21 2.59
CA CYS A 215 10.58 -7.88 2.12
C CYS A 215 11.32 -7.00 1.09
N ASP A 216 12.64 -7.14 0.99
CA ASP A 216 13.44 -6.31 0.07
C ASP A 216 13.09 -6.59 -1.41
N GLU A 217 12.74 -7.84 -1.71
CA GLU A 217 12.30 -8.29 -3.03
C GLU A 217 10.97 -7.64 -3.45
N ASP A 218 10.06 -7.36 -2.50
CA ASP A 218 8.78 -6.69 -2.80
C ASP A 218 8.95 -5.26 -3.27
N VAL A 219 9.96 -4.56 -2.75
CA VAL A 219 10.21 -3.15 -3.10
C VAL A 219 11.24 -2.99 -4.22
N GLU A 220 11.75 -4.09 -4.79
CA GLU A 220 12.78 -4.04 -5.84
C GLU A 220 12.31 -3.24 -7.06
N PHE A 221 11.08 -3.43 -7.51
CA PHE A 221 10.53 -2.69 -8.65
C PHE A 221 10.48 -1.18 -8.38
N LEU A 222 9.97 -0.80 -7.21
CA LEU A 222 9.86 0.60 -6.79
C LEU A 222 11.24 1.26 -6.62
N ARG A 223 12.18 0.55 -6.00
CA ARG A 223 13.58 0.99 -5.84
C ARG A 223 14.27 1.18 -7.19
N LYS A 224 14.09 0.25 -8.13
CA LYS A 224 14.61 0.40 -9.50
C LYS A 224 13.98 1.57 -10.24
N ALA A 225 12.71 1.89 -10.00
CA ALA A 225 12.08 3.07 -10.56
C ALA A 225 12.70 4.37 -10.00
N GLU A 226 13.07 4.36 -8.72
CA GLU A 226 13.82 5.45 -8.08
C GLU A 226 15.28 5.53 -8.54
N GLU A 227 15.95 4.42 -8.81
CA GLU A 227 17.36 4.40 -9.23
C GLU A 227 17.57 4.56 -10.74
N GLY A 228 16.58 4.17 -11.52
CA GLY A 228 16.74 3.92 -12.94
C GLY A 228 16.46 5.11 -13.85
N ALA A 229 16.39 4.77 -15.15
CA ALA A 229 15.96 5.60 -16.27
C ALA A 229 14.97 6.68 -15.86
N LEU A 230 13.83 6.25 -15.31
CA LEU A 230 12.63 7.05 -15.10
C LEU A 230 12.72 8.07 -13.94
N ASN A 231 13.85 8.19 -13.25
CA ASN A 231 14.06 9.15 -12.15
C ASN A 231 14.31 10.60 -12.64
N PHE A 232 13.48 11.11 -13.55
CA PHE A 232 13.76 12.39 -14.21
C PHE A 232 13.23 13.62 -13.46
N SER A 233 12.58 13.45 -12.31
CA SER A 233 11.78 14.52 -11.70
C SER A 233 11.75 14.53 -10.18
N VAL A 234 12.62 13.78 -9.50
CA VAL A 234 12.62 13.71 -8.04
C VAL A 234 14.03 13.90 -7.43
N TYR A 235 14.11 14.58 -6.28
CA TYR A 235 15.33 14.80 -5.52
C TYR A 235 15.87 13.49 -4.95
N LYS A 236 17.16 13.48 -4.59
CA LYS A 236 17.74 12.36 -3.84
C LYS A 236 17.20 12.36 -2.42
N THR A 237 16.92 11.17 -1.90
CA THR A 237 16.59 10.99 -0.50
C THR A 237 17.85 11.19 0.36
N PRO A 238 17.77 11.84 1.54
CA PRO A 238 18.87 11.86 2.51
C PRO A 238 19.18 10.48 3.14
N TYR A 239 18.27 9.50 3.02
CA TYR A 239 18.34 8.21 3.73
C TYR A 239 18.58 6.99 2.83
N GLY A 240 18.99 7.23 1.58
CA GLY A 240 19.18 6.17 0.58
C GLY A 240 17.88 5.75 -0.09
N THR A 241 18.00 4.91 -1.10
CA THR A 241 16.86 4.41 -1.89
C THR A 241 16.00 3.47 -1.06
N LEU A 242 14.76 3.26 -1.47
CA LEU A 242 13.81 2.41 -0.75
C LEU A 242 14.38 0.99 -0.57
N SER A 243 14.39 0.49 0.67
CA SER A 243 14.81 -0.88 1.01
C SER A 243 13.76 -1.60 1.86
N GLY A 244 13.72 -2.93 1.79
CA GLY A 244 12.93 -3.75 2.69
C GLY A 244 13.76 -4.35 3.83
N LYS A 245 13.11 -5.11 4.72
CA LYS A 245 13.81 -5.86 5.77
C LYS A 245 14.64 -7.00 5.17
N THR A 246 15.89 -7.12 5.63
CA THR A 246 16.78 -8.23 5.27
C THR A 246 16.60 -9.42 6.23
N GLY A 247 16.38 -10.62 5.69
CA GLY A 247 16.05 -11.84 6.46
C GLY A 247 14.54 -12.08 6.60
N PRO A 248 14.11 -13.09 7.37
CA PRO A 248 13.40 -14.32 6.95
C PRO A 248 12.63 -14.37 5.61
N CYS A 249 12.49 -13.33 4.81
CA CYS A 249 11.84 -13.38 3.49
C CYS A 249 12.61 -14.21 2.44
N GLN A 250 13.93 -14.34 2.59
CA GLN A 250 14.87 -15.17 1.80
C GLN A 250 14.31 -15.78 0.49
N LEU A 251 13.97 -14.93 -0.48
CA LEU A 251 13.91 -15.32 -1.89
C LEU A 251 15.28 -15.09 -2.53
N ARG A 252 16.30 -15.77 -2.00
CA ARG A 252 17.42 -16.17 -2.85
C ARG A 252 17.20 -17.63 -3.17
N ALA A 253 16.94 -17.88 -4.45
CA ALA A 253 16.93 -19.21 -5.06
C ALA A 253 18.18 -20.01 -4.69
#